data_AF-A0A1S8DAP2-F1
#
_entry.id   AF-A0A1S8DAP2-F1
#
_cell.length_a   1.000
_cell.length_b   1.000
_cell.length_c   1.000
_cell.angle_alpha   90.00
_cell.angle_beta   90.00
_cell.angle_gamma   90.00
#
_symmetry.space_group_name_H-M   'P 1'
#
loop_
_entity.id
_entity.type
_entity.pdbx_description
1 polymer ?
#
loop_
_entity_poly.entity_id
_entity_poly.type
_entity_poly.pdbx_seq_one_letter_code
_entity_poly.pdbx_strand_id
1 'polypeptide(L)' 'MTAVQDVVEYPTQPTDYLPHVITRCVEKAGKLGRPVHFALHGAEVTVRPGQTADEVDAEVQRQWRAANTHPMPQAASPG' A
#
# COMPACT_ATOMS: atom_id res chain seq x y z
N MET A 1 -6.71 25.01 -5.77
CA MET A 1 -7.41 23.91 -6.45
C MET A 1 -6.55 22.67 -6.29
N THR A 2 -6.86 21.80 -5.32
CA THR A 2 -6.09 20.57 -5.10
C THR A 2 -6.48 19.62 -6.23
N ALA A 3 -5.59 19.41 -7.20
CA ALA A 3 -5.81 18.42 -8.24
C ALA A 3 -6.07 17.08 -7.54
N VAL A 4 -7.26 16.52 -7.76
CA VAL A 4 -7.52 15.10 -7.50
C VAL A 4 -6.57 14.34 -8.40
N GLN A 5 -5.38 14.01 -7.88
CA GLN A 5 -4.39 13.25 -8.63
C GLN A 5 -5.04 11.91 -8.94
N ASP A 6 -5.25 11.63 -10.23
CA ASP A 6 -5.89 10.41 -10.71
C ASP A 6 -4.98 9.23 -10.32
N VAL A 7 -5.31 8.57 -9.21
CA VAL A 7 -4.55 7.43 -8.68
C VAL A 7 -4.86 6.20 -9.54
N VAL A 8 -3.82 5.52 -10.01
CA VAL A 8 -3.97 4.30 -10.80
C VAL A 8 -4.05 3.11 -9.87
N GLU A 9 -5.15 2.36 -9.89
CA GLU A 9 -5.25 1.12 -9.12
C GLU A 9 -4.45 0.00 -9.80
N TYR A 10 -3.61 -0.67 -9.02
CA TYR A 10 -2.85 -1.84 -9.42
C TYR A 10 -3.51 -3.09 -8.84
N PRO A 11 -4.02 -3.99 -9.69
CA PRO A 11 -4.68 -5.19 -9.23
C PRO A 11 -3.67 -6.15 -8.61
N THR A 12 -4.02 -6.67 -7.45
CA THR A 12 -3.24 -7.62 -6.66
C THR A 12 -4.09 -8.83 -6.30
N GLN A 13 -3.44 -9.98 -6.18
CA GLN A 13 -4.03 -11.23 -5.72
C GLN A 13 -3.45 -11.60 -4.35
N PRO A 14 -4.20 -12.33 -3.50
CA PRO A 14 -3.71 -12.77 -2.19
C PRO A 14 -2.45 -13.64 -2.26
N THR A 15 -2.17 -14.27 -3.40
CA THR A 15 -0.98 -15.11 -3.62
C THR A 15 0.18 -14.36 -4.27
N ASP A 16 0.03 -13.07 -4.56
CA ASP A 16 1.09 -12.29 -5.20
C ASP A 16 2.30 -12.13 -4.28
N TYR A 17 3.47 -12.14 -4.92
CA TYR A 17 4.74 -11.91 -4.23
C TYR A 17 4.97 -10.41 -4.05
N LEU A 18 4.93 -9.95 -2.79
CA LEU A 18 5.00 -8.52 -2.44
C LEU A 18 6.18 -7.79 -3.11
N PRO A 19 7.43 -8.27 -3.08
CA PRO A 19 8.54 -7.57 -3.71
C PRO A 19 8.32 -7.32 -5.21
N HIS A 20 7.67 -8.27 -5.91
CA HIS A 20 7.34 -8.10 -7.31
C HIS A 20 6.26 -7.03 -7.51
N VAL A 21 5.22 -7.02 -6.68
CA VAL A 21 4.17 -6.00 -6.71
C VAL A 21 4.75 -4.61 -6.49
N ILE A 22 5.63 -4.46 -5.49
CA ILE A 22 6.30 -3.19 -5.18
C ILE A 22 7.11 -2.70 -6.37
N THR A 23 8.01 -3.53 -6.91
CA THR A 23 8.84 -3.15 -8.07
C THR A 23 7.96 -2.70 -9.25
N ARG A 24 6.87 -3.43 -9.53
CA ARG A 24 5.95 -3.10 -10.64
C ARG A 24 5.22 -1.79 -10.39
N CYS A 25 4.77 -1.52 -9.16
CA CYS A 25 4.10 -0.27 -8.83
C CYS A 25 5.03 0.94 -8.92
N VAL A 26 6.26 0.82 -8.42
CA VAL A 26 7.30 1.87 -8.53
C VAL A 26 7.63 2.18 -9.99
N GLU A 27 7.89 1.15 -10.80
CA GLU A 27 8.14 1.35 -12.24
C GLU A 27 6.95 2.00 -12.94
N LYS A 28 5.72 1.55 -12.62
CA LYS A 28 4.50 2.06 -13.26
C LYS A 28 4.22 3.50 -12.87
N ALA A 29 4.43 3.86 -11.60
CA ALA A 29 4.29 5.23 -11.13
C ALA A 29 5.31 6.16 -11.80
N GLY A 30 6.57 5.71 -11.92
CA GLY A 30 7.60 6.44 -12.65
C GLY A 30 7.30 6.62 -14.14
N LYS A 31 6.83 5.56 -14.81
CA LYS A 31 6.49 5.58 -16.25
C LYS A 31 5.27 6.45 -16.56
N LEU A 32 4.24 6.40 -15.71
CA LEU A 32 2.99 7.15 -15.93
C LEU A 32 3.06 8.59 -15.40
N GLY A 33 4.03 8.91 -14.54
CA GLY A 33 4.08 10.18 -13.82
C GLY A 33 2.87 10.38 -12.89
N ARG A 34 2.26 9.28 -12.43
CA ARG A 34 1.03 9.27 -11.64
C ARG A 34 1.15 8.34 -10.43
N PRO A 35 0.48 8.64 -9.31
CA PRO A 35 0.44 7.72 -8.18
C PRO A 35 -0.22 6.39 -8.54
N VAL A 36 0.30 5.29 -8.01
CA VAL A 36 -0.22 3.94 -8.20
C VAL A 36 -0.58 3.36 -6.83
N HIS A 37 -1.82 2.91 -6.66
CA HIS A 37 -2.30 2.29 -5.43
C HIS A 37 -2.32 0.76 -5.56
N PHE A 38 -1.88 0.04 -4.53
CA PHE A 38 -2.07 -1.39 -4.42
C PHE A 38 -2.45 -1.78 -2.99
N ALA A 39 -3.21 -2.86 -2.87
CA ALA A 39 -3.56 -3.44 -1.57
C ALA A 39 -3.10 -4.90 -1.51
N LEU A 40 -2.33 -5.30 -0.51
CA LEU A 40 -1.90 -6.69 -0.36
C LEU A 40 -1.80 -7.10 1.10
N HIS A 41 -2.41 -8.24 1.44
CA HIS A 41 -2.44 -8.81 2.80
C HIS A 41 -2.83 -7.77 3.88
N GLY A 42 -3.80 -6.91 3.57
CA GLY A 42 -4.29 -5.87 4.48
C GLY A 42 -3.41 -4.62 4.60
N ALA A 43 -2.31 -4.51 3.84
CA ALA A 43 -1.62 -3.25 3.63
C ALA A 43 -2.20 -2.53 2.42
N GLU A 44 -2.40 -1.21 2.53
CA GLU A 44 -2.88 -0.34 1.46
C GLU A 44 -1.83 0.75 1.24
N VAL A 45 -1.22 0.76 0.05
CA VAL A 45 -0.07 1.63 -0.23
C VAL A 45 -0.25 2.35 -1.56
N THR A 46 -0.08 3.68 -1.51
CA THR A 46 -0.03 4.54 -2.69
C THR A 46 1.41 4.92 -3.00
N VAL A 47 1.95 4.35 -4.07
CA VAL A 47 3.29 4.62 -4.59
C VAL A 47 3.26 5.88 -5.47
N ARG A 48 4.09 6.86 -5.16
CA ARG A 48 4.24 8.10 -5.93
C ARG A 48 5.41 8.03 -6.90
N PRO A 49 5.38 8.78 -8.02
CA PRO A 49 6.52 8.89 -8.92
C PRO A 49 7.76 9.38 -8.17
N GLY A 50 8.89 8.68 -8.36
CA GLY A 50 10.15 8.98 -7.70
C GLY A 50 10.39 8.27 -6.35
N GLN A 51 9.40 7.55 -5.82
CA GLN A 51 9.64 6.65 -4.68
C GLN A 51 10.42 5.41 -5.10
N THR A 52 11.19 4.87 -4.17
CA THR A 52 11.98 3.65 -4.32
C THR A 52 11.25 2.42 -3.78
N ALA A 53 11.67 1.24 -4.21
CA ALA A 53 11.10 -0.02 -3.73
C ALA A 53 11.30 -0.20 -2.21
N ASP A 54 12.46 0.19 -1.68
CA ASP A 54 12.75 0.12 -0.24
C ASP A 54 11.84 1.02 0.60
N GLU A 55 11.54 2.24 0.14
CA GLU A 55 10.61 3.14 0.84
C GLU A 55 9.20 2.56 0.89
N VAL A 56 8.76 1.93 -0.20
CA VAL A 56 7.45 1.28 -0.29
C VAL A 56 7.40 0.00 0.53
N ASP A 57 8.46 -0.81 0.55
CA ASP A 57 8.54 -2.00 1.40
C ASP A 57 8.50 -1.63 2.88
N ALA A 58 9.26 -0.61 3.30
CA ALA A 58 9.26 -0.12 4.66
C ALA A 58 7.87 0.36 5.12
N GLU A 59 7.07 0.94 4.20
CA GLU A 59 5.67 1.30 4.42
C GLU A 59 4.80 0.07 4.70
N VAL A 60 4.84 -0.92 3.81
CA VAL A 60 4.07 -2.16 3.93
C VAL A 60 4.41 -2.88 5.24
N GLN A 61 5.70 -3.04 5.53
CA GLN A 61 6.18 -3.67 6.76
C GLN A 61 5.74 -2.89 8.01
N ARG A 62 5.62 -1.57 7.94
CA ARG A 62 5.12 -0.76 9.05
C ARG A 62 3.62 -0.98 9.27
N GLN A 63 2.83 -1.03 8.20
CA GLN A 63 1.40 -1.29 8.29
C GLN A 63 1.10 -2.69 8.84
N TRP A 64 1.81 -3.71 8.37
CA TRP A 64 1.66 -5.07 8.89
C TRP A 64 2.06 -5.19 10.36
N ARG A 65 3.14 -4.53 10.78
CA ARG A 65 3.49 -4.44 12.20
C ARG A 65 2.39 -3.75 13.00
N ALA A 66 1.87 -2.63 12.53
CA ALA A 66 0.77 -1.93 13.21
C ALA A 66 -0.49 -2.79 13.31
N ALA A 67 -0.83 -3.53 12.25
CA ALA A 67 -1.97 -4.45 12.22
C ALA A 67 -1.79 -5.64 13.17
N ASN A 68 -0.58 -6.18 13.28
CA ASN A 68 -0.28 -7.28 14.21
C ASN A 68 -0.13 -6.84 15.68
N THR A 69 0.11 -5.54 15.93
CA THR A 69 0.34 -5.02 17.30
C THR A 69 -0.94 -4.44 17.92
N HIS A 70 -2.03 -4.28 17.17
CA HIS A 70 -3.34 -3.92 17.71
C HIS A 70 -4.17 -5.20 17.98
N PRO A 71 -4.26 -5.69 19.24
CA PRO A 71 -5.46 -6.41 19.63
C PRO A 71 -6.61 -5.41 19.46
N MET A 72 -7.64 -5.78 18.70
CA MET A 72 -8.91 -5.03 18.66
C MET A 72 -9.29 -4.67 20.11
N PRO A 73 -9.66 -3.42 20.43
CA PRO A 73 -10.42 -3.17 21.64
C PRO A 73 -11.72 -3.95 21.46
N GLN A 74 -11.78 -5.13 22.07
CA GLN A 74 -12.99 -5.94 22.17
C GLN A 74 -14.06 -5.00 22.72
N ALA A 75 -15.02 -4.64 21.87
CA ALA A 75 -16.11 -3.76 22.24
C ALA A 75 -16.76 -4.35 23.50
N ALA A 76 -16.54 -3.70 24.63
CA ALA A 76 -17.24 -4.01 25.86
C ALA A 76 -18.71 -3.67 25.60
N SER A 77 -19.52 -4.68 25.32
CA SER A 77 -20.97 -4.56 25.38
C SER A 77 -21.35 -4.16 26.81
N PRO A 78 -21.99 -3.01 27.04
CA PRO A 78 -22.58 -2.74 28.34
C PRO A 78 -23.87 -3.56 28.45
N GLY A 79 -23.89 -4.47 29.42
CA GLY A 79 -25.13 -5.07 29.92
C GLY A 79 -25.85 -4.17 30.90
#